data_AF-A0A2H9RA36-F1
#
_entry.id   AF-A0A2H9RA36-F1
#
_cell.length_a   1.000
_cell.length_b   1.000
_cell.length_c   1.000
_cell.angle_alpha   90.00
_cell.angle_beta   90.00
_cell.angle_gamma   90.00
#
_symmetry.space_group_name_H-M   'P 1'
#
loop_
_entity.id
_entity.type
_entity.pdbx_description
1 polymer ?
#
loop_
_entity_poly.entity_id
_entity_poly.type
_entity_poly.pdbx_seq_one_letter_code
_entity_poly.pdbx_strand_id
1 'polypeptide(L)' 'MTDAYVMLNCELGAEAEILEQLKEIEQVVDVFETIGTHDMLV' A
#
# COMPACT_ATOMS: atom_id res chain seq x y z
N MET A 1 0.08 5.82 20.58
CA MET A 1 0.30 5.92 19.14
C MET A 1 0.92 4.60 18.74
N THR A 2 0.23 3.84 17.91
CA THR A 2 0.63 2.48 17.54
C THR A 2 0.88 2.51 16.05
N ASP A 3 2.12 2.22 15.68
CA ASP A 3 2.54 2.19 14.29
C ASP A 3 2.56 0.73 13.83
N ALA A 4 2.25 0.51 12.55
CA ALA A 4 2.25 -0.80 11.94
C ALA A 4 2.76 -0.69 10.51
N TYR A 5 3.35 -1.79 10.04
CA TYR A 5 3.70 -1.99 8.64
C TYR A 5 2.79 -3.09 8.07
N VAL A 6 2.15 -2.80 6.96
CA VAL A 6 1.25 -3.71 6.27
C VAL A 6 1.81 -4.00 4.89
N MET A 7 2.10 -5.28 4.64
CA MET A 7 2.46 -5.74 3.30
C MET A 7 1.22 -6.32 2.63
N LEU A 8 0.96 -5.91 1.39
CA LEU A 8 -0.22 -6.33 0.64
C LEU A 8 0.14 -6.73 -0.78
N ASN A 9 -0.67 -7.64 -1.32
CA ASN A 9 -0.69 -8.01 -2.73
C ASN A 9 -2.01 -7.52 -3.33
N CYS A 10 -1.99 -7.15 -4.60
CA CYS A 10 -3.16 -6.76 -5.36
C CYS A 10 -3.28 -7.56 -6.66
N GLU A 11 -4.41 -7.39 -7.35
CA GLU A 11 -4.58 -7.93 -8.69
C GLU A 11 -3.70 -7.17 -9.69
N LEU A 12 -3.24 -7.87 -10.73
CA LEU A 12 -2.38 -7.29 -11.76
C LEU A 12 -3.09 -6.11 -12.46
N GLY A 13 -2.48 -4.93 -12.41
CA GLY A 13 -3.02 -3.70 -13.00
C GLY A 13 -3.88 -2.85 -12.04
N ALA A 14 -4.14 -3.32 -10.82
CA ALA A 14 -4.90 -2.58 -9.80
C ALA A 14 -4.02 -1.69 -8.92
N GLU A 15 -2.70 -1.73 -9.09
CA GLU A 15 -1.72 -1.06 -8.23
C GLU A 15 -1.99 0.44 -8.11
N ALA A 16 -2.18 1.11 -9.25
CA ALA A 16 -2.40 2.55 -9.29
C ALA A 16 -3.72 2.98 -8.63
N GLU A 17 -4.78 2.19 -8.78
CA GLU A 17 -6.08 2.49 -8.17
C GLU A 17 -6.02 2.35 -6.65
N ILE A 18 -5.43 1.26 -6.17
CA ILE A 18 -5.28 0.98 -4.74
C ILE A 18 -4.36 2.02 -4.09
N LEU A 19 -3.29 2.44 -4.76
CA LEU A 19 -2.40 3.49 -4.27
C LEU A 19 -3.16 4.80 -4.01
N GLU A 20 -4.02 5.22 -4.94
CA GLU A 20 -4.82 6.43 -4.76
C GLU A 20 -5.83 6.28 -3.62
N GLN A 21 -6.48 5.12 -3.49
CA GLN A 21 -7.37 4.84 -2.35
C GLN A 21 -6.64 4.86 -1.00
N LEU A 22 -5.42 4.31 -0.93
CA LEU A 22 -4.62 4.29 0.30
C LEU A 22 -4.23 5.71 0.76
N LYS A 23 -3.95 6.62 -0.18
CA LYS A 23 -3.63 8.02 0.12
C LYS A 23 -4.81 8.80 0.69
N GLU A 24 -6.05 8.34 0.49
CA GLU A 24 -7.25 8.97 1.07
C GLU A 24 -7.47 8.57 2.54
N ILE A 25 -6.78 7.53 3.03
CA ILE A 25 -6.90 7.04 4.41
C ILE A 25 -5.99 7.89 5.32
N GLU A 26 -6.59 8.64 6.25
CA GLU A 26 -5.87 9.53 7.17
C GLU A 26 -4.76 8.84 7.98
N GLN A 27 -4.92 7.54 8.27
CA GLN A 27 -3.94 6.76 9.03
C GLN A 27 -2.75 6.29 8.21
N VAL A 28 -2.81 6.37 6.88
CA VAL A 28 -1.72 5.98 5.98
C VAL A 28 -0.76 7.15 5.84
N VAL A 29 0.47 6.94 6.30
CA VAL A 29 1.51 7.97 6.26
C VAL A 29 2.31 7.89 4.96
N ASP A 30 2.70 6.67 4.57
CA ASP A 30 3.51 6.40 3.39
C ASP A 30 3.05 5.12 2.69
N VAL A 31 3.28 5.03 1.38
CA VAL A 31 3.06 3.79 0.61
C VAL A 31 4.22 3.63 -0.37
N PHE A 32 4.80 2.44 -0.43
CA PHE A 32 5.89 2.09 -1.32
C PHE A 32 5.51 0.89 -2.18
N GLU A 33 5.65 1.03 -3.49
CA GLU A 33 5.65 -0.14 -4.39
C GLU A 33 6.92 -0.95 -4.17
N THR A 34 6.79 -2.27 -4.14
CA THR A 34 7.91 -3.18 -3.91
C THR A 34 8.12 -4.10 -5.10
N ILE A 35 9.39 -4.40 -5.39
CA ILE A 35 9.75 -5.45 -6.35
C ILE A 35 10.01 -6.72 -5.55
N GLY A 36 9.05 -7.65 -5.53
CA GLY A 36 9.14 -8.85 -4.71
C GLY A 36 7.90 -9.75 -4.74
N THR A 37 7.63 -10.43 -3.61
CA THR A 37 6.45 -11.30 -3.42
C THR A 37 5.21 -10.55 -2.93
N HIS A 38 5.35 -9.24 -2.71
CA HIS A 38 4.31 -8.32 -2.32
C HIS A 38 4.41 -7.12 -3.25
N ASP A 39 3.27 -6.48 -3.48
CA ASP A 39 3.18 -5.38 -4.43
C ASP A 39 3.40 -4.04 -3.72
N MET A 40 2.98 -3.92 -2.46
CA MET A 40 3.11 -2.68 -1.69
C MET A 40 3.41 -2.89 -0.20
N LEU A 41 4.09 -1.89 0.37
CA LEU A 41 4.30 -1.68 1.79
C LEU A 41 3.64 -0.37 2.21
N VAL A 42 2.75 -0.45 3.19
CA VAL A 42 2.05 0.68 3.82
C VAL A 42 2.52 0.81 5.27
#